data_AF-A0A1I7XEJ5-F1
#
_entry.id   AF-A0A1I7XEJ5-F1
#
_cell.length_a   1.000
_cell.length_b   1.000
_cell.length_c   1.000
_cell.angle_alpha   90.00
_cell.angle_beta   90.00
_cell.angle_gamma   90.00
#
_symmetry.space_group_name_H-M   'P 1'
#
loop_
_entity.id
_entity.type
_entity.pdbx_description
1 polymer ?
#
loop_
_entity_poly.entity_id
_entity_poly.type
_entity_poly.pdbx_seq_one_letter_code
_entity_poly.pdbx_strand_id
1 'polypeptide(L)' 'MTELTPEEILRIQSNTVFSVREEEILANIPSTPANPSPDLAFMEELIKKHNEDFHSARTPQVLLDHWHLMNM' A
#
# COMPACT_ATOMS: atom_id res chain seq x y z
N MET A 1 -15.49 12.49 12.25
CA MET A 1 -14.45 11.87 11.41
C MET A 1 -14.82 12.22 9.98
N THR A 2 -14.00 12.98 9.28
CA THR A 2 -14.22 13.37 7.88
C THR A 2 -13.92 12.16 7.01
N GLU A 3 -14.96 11.46 6.57
CA GLU A 3 -14.84 10.44 5.53
C GLU A 3 -14.46 11.15 4.23
N LEU A 4 -13.23 10.90 3.75
CA LEU A 4 -12.75 11.48 2.50
C LEU A 4 -13.56 10.89 1.34
N THR A 5 -14.03 11.74 0.44
CA THR A 5 -14.72 11.26 -0.75
C THR A 5 -13.75 10.46 -1.64
N PRO A 6 -14.24 9.44 -2.39
CA PRO A 6 -13.38 8.66 -3.28
C PRO A 6 -12.63 9.52 -4.32
N GLU A 7 -13.21 10.64 -4.75
CA GLU A 7 -12.53 11.61 -5.62
C GLU A 7 -11.36 12.32 -4.92
N GLU A 8 -11.53 12.71 -3.66
CA GLU A 8 -10.43 13.26 -2.86
C GLU A 8 -9.35 12.23 -2.59
N ILE A 9 -9.73 10.97 -2.31
CA ILE A 9 -8.80 9.84 -2.16
C ILE A 9 -7.95 9.69 -3.42
N LEU A 10 -8.57 9.68 -4.60
CA LEU A 10 -7.85 9.55 -5.88
C LEU A 10 -6.92 10.74 -6.15
N ARG A 11 -7.37 11.96 -5.82
CA ARG A 11 -6.57 13.18 -5.99
C ARG A 11 -5.37 13.21 -5.04
N ILE A 12 -5.55 12.75 -3.81
CA ILE A 12 -4.50 12.58 -2.82
C ILE A 12 -3.55 11.50 -3.32
N GLN A 13 -4.01 10.27 -3.58
CA GLN A 13 -3.16 9.18 -4.09
C GLN A 13 -2.34 9.55 -5.33
N SER A 14 -2.91 10.31 -6.28
CA SER A 14 -2.19 10.75 -7.48
C SER A 14 -1.05 11.74 -7.19
N ASN A 15 -1.12 12.49 -6.08
CA ASN A 15 -0.09 13.45 -5.67
C ASN A 15 0.73 12.97 -4.46
N THR A 16 0.29 11.91 -3.78
CA THR A 16 0.88 11.41 -2.55
C THR A 16 1.83 10.26 -2.88
N VAL A 17 3.08 10.65 -3.02
CA VAL A 17 4.24 9.74 -3.08
C VAL A 17 4.21 8.83 -1.84
N PHE A 18 4.63 7.58 -1.99
CA PHE A 18 4.85 6.70 -0.84
C PHE A 18 5.89 7.32 0.07
N SER A 19 5.62 7.30 1.37
CA SER A 19 6.60 7.73 2.36
C SER A 19 7.67 6.65 2.50
N VAL A 20 8.88 7.07 2.90
CA VAL A 20 10.01 6.14 3.14
C VAL A 20 9.60 4.96 4.01
N ARG A 21 8.75 5.20 5.01
CA ARG A 21 8.28 4.15 5.92
C ARG A 21 7.32 3.16 5.25
N GLU A 22 6.43 3.64 4.38
CA GLU A 22 5.57 2.76 3.58
C GLU A 22 6.42 1.92 2.59
N GLU A 23 7.41 2.54 1.96
CA GLU A 23 8.35 1.85 1.07
C GLU A 23 9.19 0.81 1.82
N GLU A 24 9.65 1.12 3.04
CA GLU A 24 10.36 0.16 3.90
C GLU A 24 9.47 -1.03 4.27
N ILE A 25 8.18 -0.81 4.55
CA ILE A 25 7.22 -1.88 4.84
C ILE A 25 7.02 -2.76 3.60
N LEU A 26 6.83 -2.14 2.43
CA LEU A 26 6.67 -2.84 1.15
C LEU A 26 7.93 -3.62 0.74
N ALA A 27 9.13 -3.05 0.94
CA ALA A 27 10.41 -3.70 0.69
C ALA A 27 10.70 -4.85 1.67
N ASN A 28 10.17 -4.77 2.90
CA ASN A 28 10.27 -5.84 3.90
C ASN A 28 9.24 -6.96 3.70
N ILE A 29 8.38 -6.89 2.69
CA ILE A 29 7.48 -8.01 2.36
C ILE A 29 8.36 -9.21 1.99
N PRO A 30 8.30 -10.32 2.76
CA PRO A 30 9.15 -11.46 2.50
C PRO A 30 8.69 -12.13 1.21
N SER A 31 9.41 -11.90 0.12
CA SER A 31 9.27 -12.65 -1.14
C SER A 31 9.74 -14.09 -0.92
N THR A 32 8.91 -14.87 -0.22
CA THR A 32 9.20 -16.29 0.00
C THR A 32 8.94 -17.08 -1.28
N PRO A 33 9.71 -18.13 -1.58
CA PRO A 33 9.51 -18.95 -2.77
C PRO A 33 8.13 -19.65 -2.81
N ALA A 34 7.38 -19.64 -1.71
CA ALA A 34 6.02 -20.18 -1.62
C ALA A 34 4.93 -19.15 -2.01
N ASN A 35 5.23 -17.84 -1.93
CA ASN A 35 4.34 -16.75 -2.35
C ASN A 35 5.20 -15.65 -3.00
N PRO A 36 5.57 -15.81 -4.28
CA PRO A 36 6.40 -14.86 -5.01
C PRO A 36 5.68 -13.54 -5.33
N SER A 37 4.36 -13.49 -5.16
CA SER A 37 3.54 -12.31 -5.43
C SER A 37 2.62 -12.08 -4.23
N PRO A 38 2.74 -10.94 -3.53
CA PRO A 38 1.78 -10.58 -2.50
C PRO A 38 0.40 -10.36 -3.13
N ASP A 39 -0.61 -11.10 -2.69
CA ASP A 39 -1.99 -10.92 -3.15
C ASP A 39 -2.63 -9.64 -2.58
N LEU A 40 -3.72 -9.17 -3.20
CA LEU A 40 -4.54 -8.07 -2.67
C LEU A 40 -4.98 -8.30 -1.22
N ALA A 41 -5.29 -9.56 -0.86
CA ALA A 41 -5.65 -9.93 0.51
C ALA A 41 -4.49 -9.69 1.49
N PHE A 42 -3.27 -10.05 1.09
CA PHE A 42 -2.06 -9.81 1.88
C PHE A 42 -1.81 -8.32 2.06
N MET A 43 -1.97 -7.52 1.00
CA MET A 43 -1.85 -6.07 1.08
C MET A 43 -2.91 -5.44 1.98
N GLU A 44 -4.15 -5.95 1.96
CA GLU A 44 -5.20 -5.49 2.88
C GLU A 44 -4.86 -5.80 4.34
N GLU A 45 -4.36 -7.00 4.64
CA GLU A 45 -3.89 -7.34 5.98
C GLU A 45 -2.69 -6.47 6.39
N LEU A 46 -1.79 -6.17 5.47
CA LEU A 46 -0.64 -5.30 5.71
C LEU A 46 -1.09 -3.87 6.07
N ILE A 47 -2.03 -3.30 5.33
CA ILE A 47 -2.61 -1.97 5.62
C ILE A 47 -3.31 -1.98 6.98
N LYS A 48 -4.08 -3.03 7.28
CA LYS A 48 -4.74 -3.17 8.59
C LYS A 48 -3.71 -3.27 9.73
N LYS A 49 -2.62 -4.01 9.51
CA LYS A 49 -1.54 -4.21 10.48
C LYS A 49 -0.70 -2.95 10.70
N HIS A 50 -0.51 -2.16 9.65
CA HIS A 50 0.28 -0.92 9.64
C HIS A 50 -0.61 0.30 9.36
N ASN A 51 -1.83 0.31 9.92
CA ASN A 51 -2.83 1.35 9.67
C ASN A 51 -2.36 2.75 10.08
N GLU A 52 -1.45 2.83 11.06
CA GLU A 52 -0.87 4.09 11.55
C GLU A 52 0.28 4.57 10.65
N ASP A 53 0.89 3.67 9.87
CA ASP A 53 2.02 3.97 8.99
C ASP A 53 1.55 4.28 7.55
N PHE A 54 0.48 3.61 7.11
CA PHE A 54 -0.14 3.84 5.80
C PHE A 54 -1.12 5.01 5.83
N HIS A 55 -1.11 5.82 4.77
CA HIS A 55 -2.07 6.90 4.64
C HIS A 55 -3.51 6.34 4.55
N SER A 56 -4.50 6.97 5.20
CA SER A 56 -5.90 6.48 5.23
C SER A 56 -6.57 6.38 3.87
N ALA A 57 -5.99 7.06 2.87
CA ALA A 57 -6.41 6.99 1.49
C ALA A 57 -5.79 5.79 0.73
N ARG A 58 -4.85 5.02 1.29
CA ARG A 58 -4.19 3.90 0.59
C ARG A 58 -5.14 2.72 0.43
N THR A 59 -5.19 2.18 -0.79
CA THR A 59 -5.94 0.96 -1.09
C THR A 59 -4.97 -0.21 -1.31
N PRO A 60 -5.40 -1.46 -1.06
CA PRO A 60 -4.58 -2.65 -1.32
C PRO A 60 -4.08 -2.70 -2.77
N GLN A 61 -4.91 -2.23 -3.72
CA GLN A 61 -4.57 -2.14 -5.14
C GLN A 61 -3.38 -1.21 -5.39
N VAL A 62 -3.37 -0.02 -4.79
CA VAL A 62 -2.29 0.96 -4.95
C VAL A 62 -0.99 0.45 -4.33
N LEU A 63 -1.05 -0.24 -3.20
CA LEU A 63 0.13 -0.90 -2.61
C LEU A 63 0.67 -2.00 -3.53
N LEU A 64 -0.20 -2.82 -4.10
CA LEU A 64 0.20 -3.90 -5.00
C LEU A 64 0.85 -3.37 -6.28
N ASP A 65 0.25 -2.37 -6.92
CA ASP A 65 0.82 -1.70 -8.09
C ASP A 65 2.20 -1.09 -7.76
N HIS A 66 2.32 -0.39 -6.63
CA HIS A 66 3.58 0.22 -6.23
C HIS A 66 4.66 -0.81 -5.89
N TRP A 67 4.30 -1.88 -5.19
CA TRP A 67 5.21 -2.98 -4.87
C TRP A 67 5.71 -3.67 -6.15
N HIS A 68 4.84 -3.89 -7.13
CA HIS A 68 5.26 -4.41 -8.44
C HIS A 68 6.21 -3.46 -9.16
N LEU A 69 5.97 -2.14 -9.11
CA LEU A 69 6.88 -1.15 -9.67
C LEU A 69 8.24 -1.11 -8.95
N MET A 70 8.28 -1.36 -7.64
CA MET A 70 9.54 -1.46 -6.88
C MET A 70 10.33 -2.75 -7.13
N ASN A 71 9.64 -3.86 -7.39
CA ASN A 71 10.25 -5.18 -7.60
C ASN A 71 10.45 -5.55 -9.09
N MET A 72 10.03 -4.69 -10.03
CA MET A 72 10.40 -4.79 -11.46
C MET A 72 11.84 -4.34 -11.67
#